data_AF-A0A1W1E6V2-F1
#
_entry.id   AF-A0A1W1E6V2-F1
#
_cell.length_a   1.000
_cell.length_b   1.000
_cell.length_c   1.000
_cell.angle_alpha   90.00
_cell.angle_beta   90.00
_cell.angle_gamma   90.00
#
_symmetry.space_group_name_H-M   'P 1'
#
loop_
_entity.id
_entity.type
_entity.pdbx_description
1 polymer ?
#
loop_
_entity_poly.entity_id
_entity_poly.type
_entity_poly.pdbx_seq_one_letter_code
_entity_poly.pdbx_strand_id
1 'polypeptide(L)'
;MVKSHTLHKLSGITAGVLLLLLSVSGFFLDHKSWDLLYSTTFEHMPSHTIEAEKRLLRGYYRDKDHPEHIVTGGYRGLFESFDGGRNFSTVTTLQVLSIVPYQDRLYLATSNGLYSYSDHQLHPLALSGEYLTALSIFGDTIVTVIEKHTLVVIDRKNFKVLKRTEVKIPEALLQEDIKLSRFIRDLHYGRGLFEGDISLLINDYGAWLLTYLALSGYLIWFLIRKKGYPKLVRKLIRTHANSFAVLAVIPLSILAITGIFLDHASGLAHFMKSVTIPHTILPPVYSTLQNDIWSVDYDGEAYRIGNRYGVYRSGDLKKWSLESRGFAYKMIRRDGTLYISGMGSPNRVLKDRNCTVLPNTPHMFRDVVAQKGGVQYFAATDQNLPIPHFKTITLYTLLLSIHDGSFFSPWWVWINDIGALLLLLLMITGIMRWRKRAVSVKDR
;
A
#
# COMPACT_ATOMS: atom_id res chain seq x y z
N MET A 1 17.67 -35.45 -21.73
CA MET A 1 16.78 -34.28 -21.92
C MET A 1 15.47 -34.52 -21.15
N VAL A 2 15.17 -33.75 -20.10
CA VAL A 2 13.94 -33.95 -19.30
C VAL A 2 12.71 -33.52 -20.11
N LYS A 3 11.69 -34.37 -20.19
CA LYS A 3 10.45 -34.04 -20.91
C LYS A 3 9.74 -32.87 -20.20
N SER A 4 9.27 -31.87 -20.95
CA SER A 4 8.56 -30.67 -20.43
C SER A 4 7.42 -31.00 -19.45
N HIS A 5 6.67 -32.10 -19.67
CA HIS A 5 5.63 -32.56 -18.74
C HIS A 5 6.19 -32.94 -17.36
N THR A 6 7.36 -33.58 -17.31
CA THR A 6 8.00 -33.99 -16.06
C THR A 6 8.46 -32.77 -15.28
N LEU A 7 9.06 -31.78 -15.95
CA LEU A 7 9.44 -30.51 -15.33
C LEU A 7 8.21 -29.78 -14.77
N HIS A 8 7.18 -29.59 -15.58
CA HIS A 8 5.95 -28.92 -15.15
C HIS A 8 5.32 -29.58 -13.92
N LYS A 9 5.20 -30.91 -13.93
CA LYS A 9 4.67 -31.67 -12.80
C LYS A 9 5.54 -31.50 -11.55
N LEU A 10 6.86 -31.63 -11.69
CA LEU A 10 7.78 -31.52 -10.55
C LEU A 10 7.72 -30.12 -9.95
N SER A 11 7.87 -29.08 -10.76
CA SER A 11 7.79 -27.69 -10.32
C SER A 11 6.45 -27.37 -9.64
N GLY A 12 5.34 -27.88 -10.17
CA GLY A 12 4.01 -27.65 -9.62
C GLY A 12 3.81 -28.29 -8.24
N ILE A 13 4.32 -29.50 -8.04
CA ILE A 13 4.25 -30.20 -6.74
C ILE A 13 5.22 -29.57 -5.74
N THR A 14 6.40 -29.15 -6.19
CA THR A 14 7.39 -28.53 -5.29
C THR A 14 6.94 -27.14 -4.83
N ALA A 15 6.46 -26.30 -5.74
CA ALA A 15 6.12 -24.90 -5.44
C ALA A 15 4.66 -24.71 -5.01
N GLY A 16 3.77 -25.66 -5.24
CA GLY A 16 2.33 -25.40 -5.22
C GLY A 16 1.79 -24.88 -3.89
N VAL A 17 2.33 -25.32 -2.74
CA VAL A 17 1.90 -24.81 -1.42
C VAL A 17 2.37 -23.38 -1.24
N LEU A 18 3.63 -23.09 -1.58
CA LEU A 18 4.18 -21.74 -1.51
C LEU A 18 3.43 -20.78 -2.42
N LEU A 19 3.17 -21.17 -3.68
CA LEU A 19 2.41 -20.36 -4.63
C LEU A 19 0.98 -20.11 -4.16
N LEU A 20 0.34 -21.09 -3.52
CA LEU A 20 -0.96 -20.91 -2.90
C LEU A 20 -0.88 -19.87 -1.77
N LEU A 21 0.09 -20.00 -0.85
CA LEU A 21 0.30 -19.04 0.23
C LEU A 21 0.54 -17.62 -0.30
N LEU A 22 1.44 -17.45 -1.27
CA LEU A 22 1.76 -16.15 -1.87
C LEU A 22 0.56 -15.54 -2.61
N SER A 23 -0.20 -16.35 -3.36
CA SER A 23 -1.38 -15.85 -4.08
C SER A 23 -2.50 -15.40 -3.15
N VAL A 24 -2.82 -16.20 -2.12
CA VAL A 24 -3.88 -15.85 -1.15
C VAL A 24 -3.46 -14.65 -0.33
N SER A 25 -2.25 -14.66 0.24
CA SER A 25 -1.75 -13.53 1.02
C SER A 25 -1.65 -12.25 0.19
N GLY A 26 -1.12 -12.33 -1.04
CA GLY A 26 -1.01 -11.19 -1.95
C GLY A 26 -2.36 -10.54 -2.26
N PHE A 27 -3.39 -11.34 -2.58
CA PHE A 27 -4.74 -10.85 -2.82
C PHE A 27 -5.28 -10.01 -1.65
N PHE A 28 -5.18 -10.51 -0.43
CA PHE A 28 -5.64 -9.78 0.75
C PHE A 28 -4.80 -8.52 1.03
N LEU A 29 -3.48 -8.57 0.83
CA LEU A 29 -2.58 -7.44 1.11
C LEU A 29 -2.76 -6.25 0.17
N ASP A 30 -3.28 -6.51 -1.02
CA ASP A 30 -3.62 -5.50 -2.02
C ASP A 30 -4.89 -4.70 -1.62
N HIS A 31 -5.77 -5.29 -0.79
CA HIS A 31 -7.05 -4.71 -0.34
C HIS A 31 -6.99 -4.01 1.04
N LYS A 32 -6.09 -3.05 1.19
CA LYS A 32 -5.79 -2.38 2.49
C LYS A 32 -6.94 -1.58 3.12
N SER A 33 -8.06 -1.38 2.43
CA SER A 33 -9.25 -0.73 3.01
C SER A 33 -10.14 -1.71 3.78
N TRP A 34 -9.96 -3.01 3.60
CA TRP A 34 -10.82 -4.02 4.22
C TRP A 34 -10.61 -4.10 5.73
N ASP A 35 -11.68 -3.81 6.47
CA ASP A 35 -11.63 -3.77 7.93
C ASP A 35 -11.23 -5.09 8.58
N LEU A 36 -11.69 -6.21 8.01
CA LEU A 36 -11.40 -7.56 8.51
C LEU A 36 -9.89 -7.81 8.67
N LEU A 37 -9.07 -7.20 7.82
CA LEU A 37 -7.61 -7.34 7.86
C LEU A 37 -7.02 -6.80 9.17
N TYR A 38 -7.69 -5.85 9.81
CA TYR A 38 -7.20 -5.17 11.00
C TYR A 38 -8.03 -5.49 12.25
N SER A 39 -9.30 -5.84 12.10
CA SER A 39 -10.16 -6.27 13.21
C SER A 39 -9.99 -7.75 13.59
N THR A 40 -9.52 -8.61 12.67
CA THR A 40 -9.17 -10.00 12.99
C THR A 40 -7.77 -10.06 13.60
N THR A 41 -7.65 -10.54 14.84
CA THR A 41 -6.36 -10.58 15.57
C THR A 41 -5.98 -11.96 16.07
N PHE A 42 -4.68 -12.19 16.21
CA PHE A 42 -4.09 -13.45 16.66
C PHE A 42 -3.13 -13.23 17.84
N GLU A 43 -3.19 -14.12 18.83
CA GLU A 43 -2.33 -14.16 20.01
C GLU A 43 -1.18 -15.16 19.84
N HIS A 44 -0.21 -15.14 20.77
CA HIS A 44 0.89 -16.12 20.85
C HIS A 44 1.77 -16.19 19.59
N MET A 45 2.07 -15.02 19.02
CA MET A 45 2.86 -14.88 17.79
C MET A 45 4.33 -14.54 18.10
N PRO A 46 5.26 -14.79 17.16
CA PRO A 46 6.66 -14.40 17.34
C PRO A 46 6.80 -12.90 17.63
N SER A 47 7.70 -12.55 18.55
CA SER A 47 7.88 -11.16 19.01
C SER A 47 8.21 -10.19 17.87
N HIS A 48 9.00 -10.61 16.90
CA HIS A 48 9.33 -9.79 15.72
C HIS A 48 8.10 -9.48 14.85
N THR A 49 7.12 -10.39 14.78
CA THR A 49 5.85 -10.16 14.08
C THR A 49 4.96 -9.20 14.85
N ILE A 50 4.95 -9.31 16.19
CA ILE A 50 4.25 -8.36 17.08
C ILE A 50 4.82 -6.95 16.92
N GLU A 51 6.14 -6.82 16.87
CA GLU A 51 6.81 -5.53 16.67
C GLU A 51 6.45 -4.86 15.33
N ALA A 52 6.10 -5.64 14.30
CA ALA A 52 5.67 -5.11 13.01
C ALA A 52 4.33 -4.36 13.08
N GLU A 53 3.50 -4.58 14.11
CA GLU A 53 2.23 -3.88 14.33
C GLU A 53 2.40 -2.36 14.46
N LYS A 54 3.56 -1.90 14.97
CA LYS A 54 3.92 -0.48 15.07
C LYS A 54 3.88 0.20 13.68
N ARG A 55 4.09 -0.57 12.60
CA ARG A 55 3.97 -0.11 11.21
C ARG A 55 2.56 0.21 10.77
N LEU A 56 1.54 -0.08 11.56
CA LEU A 56 0.14 0.26 11.26
C LEU A 56 -0.27 1.65 11.75
N LEU A 57 0.49 2.29 12.65
CA LEU A 57 0.20 3.63 13.21
C LEU A 57 0.45 4.76 12.20
N ARG A 58 -0.56 5.54 11.83
CA ARG A 58 -0.52 6.54 10.75
C ARG A 58 -0.43 7.98 11.21
N GLY A 59 -0.78 8.31 12.46
CA GLY A 59 -0.74 9.67 12.99
C GLY A 59 -0.36 9.70 14.46
N TYR A 60 0.18 10.83 14.90
CA TYR A 60 0.66 11.01 16.27
C TYR A 60 0.48 12.45 16.72
N TYR A 61 -0.14 12.61 17.88
CA TYR A 61 -0.35 13.88 18.53
C TYR A 61 0.12 13.80 19.98
N ARG A 62 0.78 14.86 20.43
CA ARG A 62 1.12 15.11 21.83
C ARG A 62 0.60 16.49 22.17
N ASP A 63 -0.16 16.59 23.26
CA ASP A 63 -0.66 17.86 23.73
C ASP A 63 0.51 18.77 24.14
N LYS A 64 0.43 20.04 23.76
CA LYS A 64 1.45 21.05 24.05
C LYS A 64 1.38 21.48 25.52
N ASP A 65 0.19 21.54 26.09
CA ASP A 65 -0.06 22.03 27.45
C ASP A 65 0.03 20.89 28.47
N HIS A 66 -0.29 19.66 28.06
CA HIS A 66 -0.19 18.43 28.85
C HIS A 66 0.65 17.38 28.13
N PRO A 67 1.99 17.47 28.11
CA PRO A 67 2.85 16.58 27.31
C PRO A 67 2.73 15.07 27.61
N GLU A 68 2.17 14.72 28.76
CA GLU A 68 1.78 13.37 29.16
C GLU A 68 0.57 12.82 28.39
N HIS A 69 -0.25 13.71 27.83
CA HIS A 69 -1.37 13.37 26.97
C HIS A 69 -0.92 13.13 25.54
N ILE A 70 -1.06 11.88 25.10
CA ILE A 70 -0.62 11.40 23.79
C ILE A 70 -1.79 10.70 23.11
N VAL A 71 -2.04 11.06 21.86
CA VAL A 71 -3.03 10.39 21.00
C VAL A 71 -2.32 9.86 19.76
N THR A 72 -2.48 8.58 19.43
CA THR A 72 -1.97 8.00 18.20
C THR A 72 -3.01 7.12 17.55
N GLY A 73 -3.02 7.08 16.22
CA GLY A 73 -4.02 6.35 15.46
C GLY A 73 -3.44 5.69 14.23
N GLY A 74 -4.09 4.63 13.77
CA GLY A 74 -3.67 3.85 12.62
C GLY A 74 -4.77 2.91 12.15
N TYR A 75 -4.40 1.88 11.40
CA TYR A 75 -5.37 0.89 10.92
C TYR A 75 -6.06 0.07 12.02
N ARG A 76 -5.52 0.08 13.25
CA ARG A 76 -6.11 -0.64 14.38
C ARG A 76 -7.07 0.17 15.23
N GLY A 77 -7.21 1.46 14.94
CA GLY A 77 -7.97 2.34 15.81
C GLY A 77 -7.23 3.60 16.22
N LEU A 78 -7.80 4.25 17.23
CA LEU A 78 -7.26 5.39 17.95
C LEU A 78 -6.95 4.97 19.39
N PHE A 79 -5.78 5.38 19.88
CA PHE A 79 -5.27 5.07 21.20
C PHE A 79 -4.86 6.35 21.91
N GLU A 80 -5.05 6.38 23.22
CA GLU A 80 -4.80 7.54 24.06
C GLU A 80 -4.03 7.15 25.32
N SER A 81 -3.16 8.04 25.78
CA SER A 81 -2.41 7.91 27.03
C SER A 81 -2.41 9.24 27.78
N PHE A 82 -2.47 9.18 29.12
CA PHE A 82 -2.36 10.34 30.03
C PHE A 82 -1.11 10.29 30.92
N ASP A 83 -0.25 9.29 30.73
CA ASP A 83 0.90 9.03 31.59
C ASP A 83 2.21 9.06 30.82
N GLY A 84 2.26 9.84 29.73
CA GLY A 84 3.43 9.96 28.87
C GLY A 84 3.69 8.71 28.03
N GLY A 85 2.66 7.89 27.80
CA GLY A 85 2.72 6.69 26.96
C GLY A 85 3.18 5.44 27.70
N ARG A 86 3.11 5.40 29.03
CA ARG A 86 3.35 4.17 29.80
C ARG A 86 2.18 3.20 29.62
N ASN A 87 0.96 3.71 29.59
CA ASN A 87 -0.25 2.97 29.31
C ASN A 87 -1.06 3.66 28.21
N PHE A 88 -1.58 2.87 27.28
CA PHE A 88 -2.51 3.33 26.25
C PHE A 88 -3.85 2.63 26.39
N SER A 89 -4.94 3.41 26.42
CA SER A 89 -6.31 2.93 26.27
C SER A 89 -6.73 2.93 24.80
N THR A 90 -7.61 2.03 24.42
CA THR A 90 -8.23 2.05 23.08
C THR A 90 -9.45 2.94 23.14
N VAL A 91 -9.50 3.95 22.28
CA VAL A 91 -10.64 4.86 22.14
C VAL A 91 -11.66 4.29 21.14
N THR A 92 -11.17 3.78 20.01
CA THR A 92 -12.01 3.15 18.97
C THR A 92 -11.18 2.17 18.16
N THR A 93 -11.82 1.19 17.54
CA THR A 93 -11.22 0.29 16.53
C THR A 93 -11.32 0.83 15.12
N LEU A 94 -12.03 1.95 14.90
CA LEU A 94 -12.17 2.60 13.60
C LEU A 94 -10.81 3.02 13.05
N GLN A 95 -10.47 2.60 11.82
CA GLN A 95 -9.18 2.93 11.22
C GLN A 95 -8.99 4.45 11.09
N VAL A 96 -7.87 4.96 11.59
CA VAL A 96 -7.49 6.38 11.53
C VAL A 96 -6.27 6.55 10.62
N LEU A 97 -6.43 7.27 9.51
CA LEU A 97 -5.40 7.43 8.47
C LEU A 97 -4.63 8.77 8.55
N SER A 98 -5.21 9.75 9.26
CA SER A 98 -4.59 11.04 9.54
C SER A 98 -5.15 11.64 10.82
N ILE A 99 -4.29 12.30 11.61
CA ILE A 99 -4.65 13.08 12.80
C ILE A 99 -4.17 14.51 12.56
N VAL A 100 -5.08 15.48 12.64
CA VAL A 100 -4.77 16.90 12.45
C VAL A 100 -5.27 17.69 13.65
N PRO A 101 -4.37 18.15 14.55
CA PRO A 101 -4.75 19.10 15.59
C PRO A 101 -5.08 20.46 14.98
N TYR A 102 -6.19 21.05 15.42
CA TYR A 102 -6.56 22.41 15.04
C TYR A 102 -7.41 23.04 16.14
N GLN A 103 -6.90 24.12 16.75
CA GLN A 103 -7.44 24.67 18.01
C GLN A 103 -7.47 23.58 19.09
N ASP A 104 -8.55 23.51 19.87
CA ASP A 104 -8.66 22.63 21.06
C ASP A 104 -9.21 21.24 20.73
N ARG A 105 -9.12 20.79 19.47
CA ARG A 105 -9.60 19.46 19.07
C ARG A 105 -8.75 18.83 17.98
N LEU A 106 -8.83 17.51 17.89
CA LEU A 106 -8.23 16.76 16.80
C LEU A 106 -9.28 16.44 15.74
N TYR A 107 -8.88 16.49 14.48
CA TYR A 107 -9.69 16.03 13.37
C TYR A 107 -9.05 14.80 12.74
N LEU A 108 -9.90 13.84 12.38
CA LEU A 108 -9.47 12.51 11.96
C LEU A 108 -10.01 12.22 10.57
N ALA A 109 -9.12 11.86 9.64
CA ALA A 109 -9.52 11.15 8.43
C ALA A 109 -9.55 9.65 8.75
N THR A 110 -10.72 9.04 8.57
CA THR A 110 -10.97 7.65 8.97
C THR A 110 -11.43 6.80 7.80
N SER A 111 -11.55 5.49 8.04
CA SER A 111 -12.17 4.55 7.10
C SER A 111 -13.69 4.76 6.91
N ASN A 112 -14.33 5.62 7.71
CA ASN A 112 -15.79 5.84 7.68
C ASN A 112 -16.15 7.33 7.83
N GLY A 113 -15.41 8.21 7.16
CA GLY A 113 -15.67 9.65 7.12
C GLY A 113 -14.78 10.50 8.02
N LEU A 114 -15.19 11.74 8.20
CA LEU A 114 -14.50 12.77 8.97
C LEU A 114 -15.04 12.77 10.40
N TYR A 115 -14.15 12.72 11.38
CA TYR A 115 -14.48 12.78 12.81
C TYR A 115 -13.71 13.90 13.48
N SER A 116 -14.26 14.44 14.56
CA SER A 116 -13.48 15.13 15.59
C SER A 116 -13.27 14.24 16.79
N TYR A 117 -12.18 14.50 17.50
CA TYR A 117 -11.87 13.93 18.79
C TYR A 117 -11.63 15.06 19.79
N SER A 118 -12.46 15.08 20.82
CA SER A 118 -12.45 16.03 21.95
C SER A 118 -13.11 15.34 23.14
N ASP A 119 -12.77 15.75 24.36
CA ASP A 119 -13.39 15.24 25.59
C ASP A 119 -13.42 13.69 25.67
N HIS A 120 -12.34 13.06 25.17
CA HIS A 120 -12.16 11.60 25.12
C HIS A 120 -13.18 10.84 24.27
N GLN A 121 -13.88 11.52 23.37
CA GLN A 121 -14.90 10.92 22.52
C GLN A 121 -14.71 11.27 21.05
N LEU A 122 -15.07 10.32 20.17
CA LEU A 122 -15.17 10.57 18.75
C LEU A 122 -16.57 11.08 18.40
N HIS A 123 -16.63 12.16 17.64
CA HIS A 123 -17.86 12.71 17.10
C HIS A 123 -17.83 12.67 15.57
N PRO A 124 -18.80 12.03 14.91
CA PRO A 124 -18.89 12.05 13.45
C PRO A 124 -19.25 13.47 12.99
N LEU A 125 -18.60 13.93 11.91
CA LEU A 125 -18.79 15.28 11.38
C LEU A 125 -19.39 15.27 9.98
N ALA A 126 -18.75 14.60 9.02
CA ALA A 126 -19.14 14.60 7.62
C ALA A 126 -18.66 13.35 6.88
N LEU A 127 -19.16 13.14 5.66
CA LEU A 127 -18.70 12.09 4.74
C LEU A 127 -18.83 10.66 5.32
N SER A 128 -19.91 10.38 6.06
CA SER A 128 -20.17 9.03 6.57
C SER A 128 -20.22 8.01 5.42
N GLY A 129 -19.56 6.87 5.60
CA GLY A 129 -19.40 5.83 4.60
C GLY A 129 -18.20 6.01 3.66
N GLU A 130 -17.50 7.16 3.69
CA GLU A 130 -16.41 7.46 2.76
C GLU A 130 -15.04 7.15 3.39
N TYR A 131 -14.14 6.50 2.63
CA TYR A 131 -12.80 6.15 3.11
C TYR A 131 -11.80 7.31 2.89
N LEU A 132 -11.50 8.06 3.95
CA LEU A 132 -10.70 9.29 3.89
C LEU A 132 -9.21 9.01 4.10
N THR A 133 -8.37 9.28 3.10
CA THR A 133 -6.94 8.93 3.10
C THR A 133 -5.99 10.05 3.54
N ALA A 134 -6.43 11.30 3.47
CA ALA A 134 -5.64 12.47 3.85
C ALA A 134 -6.54 13.62 4.34
N LEU A 135 -5.96 14.52 5.14
CA LEU A 135 -6.67 15.64 5.76
C LEU A 135 -5.74 16.84 5.93
N SER A 136 -6.27 18.04 5.70
CA SER A 136 -5.65 19.32 6.03
C SER A 136 -6.72 20.32 6.48
N ILE A 137 -6.35 21.22 7.39
CA ILE A 137 -7.27 22.19 7.98
C ILE A 137 -6.59 23.56 8.04
N PHE A 138 -7.31 24.58 7.58
CA PHE A 138 -6.88 25.97 7.71
C PHE A 138 -8.10 26.89 7.80
N GLY A 139 -8.15 27.71 8.86
CA GLY A 139 -9.27 28.61 9.11
C GLY A 139 -10.59 27.84 9.25
N ASP A 140 -11.58 28.24 8.48
CA ASP A 140 -12.89 27.58 8.42
C ASP A 140 -12.99 26.53 7.31
N THR A 141 -11.86 26.10 6.76
CA THR A 141 -11.83 25.14 5.64
C THR A 141 -11.14 23.85 6.05
N ILE A 142 -11.82 22.74 5.78
CA ILE A 142 -11.24 21.39 5.82
C ILE A 142 -11.09 20.90 4.39
N VAL A 143 -9.91 20.37 4.06
CA VAL A 143 -9.64 19.70 2.79
C VAL A 143 -9.27 18.25 3.06
N THR A 144 -9.97 17.32 2.42
CA THR A 144 -9.73 15.89 2.57
C THR A 144 -9.73 15.18 1.22
N VAL A 145 -9.27 13.94 1.21
CA VAL A 145 -9.17 13.10 0.02
C VAL A 145 -9.87 11.78 0.28
N ILE A 146 -10.83 11.43 -0.57
CA ILE A 146 -11.51 10.13 -0.59
C ILE A 146 -10.71 9.20 -1.51
N GLU A 147 -10.34 8.02 -0.99
CA GLU A 147 -9.72 6.91 -1.74
C GLU A 147 -8.54 7.32 -2.66
N LYS A 148 -7.75 8.32 -2.26
CA LYS A 148 -6.64 8.90 -3.05
C LYS A 148 -7.03 9.48 -4.42
N HIS A 149 -8.30 9.79 -4.63
CA HIS A 149 -8.80 10.22 -5.92
C HIS A 149 -9.57 11.54 -5.86
N THR A 150 -10.56 11.61 -4.97
CA THR A 150 -11.47 12.76 -4.94
C THR A 150 -11.08 13.72 -3.83
N LEU A 151 -10.79 14.96 -4.20
CA LEU A 151 -10.55 16.05 -3.24
C LEU A 151 -11.89 16.68 -2.83
N VAL A 152 -12.10 16.82 -1.53
CA VAL A 152 -13.32 17.40 -0.95
C VAL A 152 -12.96 18.59 -0.08
N VAL A 153 -13.64 19.71 -0.31
CA VAL A 153 -13.56 20.93 0.50
C VAL A 153 -14.83 21.03 1.34
N ILE A 154 -14.67 21.23 2.64
CA ILE A 154 -15.74 21.24 3.63
C ILE A 154 -15.64 22.53 4.45
N ASP A 155 -16.78 23.18 4.70
CA ASP A 155 -16.88 24.28 5.67
C ASP A 155 -16.83 23.71 7.08
N ARG A 156 -15.84 24.11 7.88
CA ARG A 156 -15.62 23.62 9.24
C ARG A 156 -16.72 24.06 10.21
N LYS A 157 -17.45 25.15 9.95
CA LYS A 157 -18.46 25.68 10.87
C LYS A 157 -19.72 24.83 10.91
N ASN A 158 -20.13 24.31 9.75
CA ASN A 158 -21.39 23.57 9.59
C ASN A 158 -21.20 22.18 8.97
N PHE A 159 -19.95 21.80 8.67
CA PHE A 159 -19.55 20.53 8.08
C PHE A 159 -20.21 20.21 6.73
N LYS A 160 -20.66 21.23 5.99
CA LYS A 160 -21.20 21.07 4.63
C LYS A 160 -20.08 20.96 3.62
N VAL A 161 -20.25 20.03 2.68
CA VAL A 161 -19.37 19.90 1.53
C VAL A 161 -19.57 21.11 0.61
N LEU A 162 -18.51 21.91 0.46
CA LEU A 162 -18.47 23.06 -0.44
C LEU A 162 -18.14 22.65 -1.87
N LYS A 163 -17.24 21.68 -2.03
CA LYS A 163 -16.78 21.21 -3.34
C LYS A 163 -16.32 19.76 -3.28
N ARG A 164 -16.65 18.99 -4.31
CA ARG A 164 -16.00 17.71 -4.65
C ARG A 164 -15.31 17.88 -6.00
N THR A 165 -14.07 17.41 -6.14
CA THR A 165 -13.29 17.59 -7.37
C THR A 165 -12.36 16.41 -7.61
N GLU A 166 -12.45 15.84 -8.80
CA GLU A 166 -11.42 14.96 -9.33
C GLU A 166 -10.24 15.81 -9.80
N VAL A 167 -9.04 15.49 -9.30
CA VAL A 167 -7.87 16.27 -9.68
C VAL A 167 -7.35 15.81 -11.03
N LYS A 168 -7.31 16.74 -11.99
CA LYS A 168 -6.76 16.52 -13.33
C LYS A 168 -5.54 17.41 -13.52
N ILE A 169 -4.36 16.80 -13.47
CA ILE A 169 -3.10 17.47 -13.77
C ILE A 169 -2.86 17.31 -15.29
N PRO A 170 -2.53 18.39 -16.02
CA PRO A 170 -2.17 18.30 -17.43
C PRO A 170 -1.00 17.32 -17.65
N GLU A 171 -1.13 16.45 -18.65
CA GLU A 171 -0.12 15.44 -18.99
C GLU A 171 1.28 16.04 -19.22
N ALA A 172 1.34 17.25 -19.77
CA ALA A 172 2.59 18.00 -19.96
C ALA A 172 3.37 18.27 -18.65
N LEU A 173 2.68 18.28 -17.50
CA LEU A 173 3.27 18.42 -16.16
C LEU A 173 3.57 17.06 -15.48
N LEU A 174 3.27 15.97 -16.16
CA LEU A 174 3.41 14.59 -15.69
C LEU A 174 4.47 13.84 -16.49
N GLN A 175 5.53 14.51 -16.94
CA GLN A 175 6.59 13.95 -17.78
C GLN A 175 7.85 13.59 -16.98
N GLU A 176 7.69 13.24 -15.70
CA GLU A 176 8.83 12.94 -14.83
C GLU A 176 9.24 11.46 -14.94
N ASP A 177 10.56 11.25 -15.04
CA ASP A 177 11.15 9.92 -14.96
C ASP A 177 11.02 9.36 -13.53
N ILE A 178 10.98 8.02 -13.41
CA ILE A 178 10.92 7.36 -12.10
C ILE A 178 12.11 6.45 -11.88
N LYS A 179 12.49 6.27 -10.62
CA LYS A 179 13.49 5.28 -10.26
C LYS A 179 12.93 3.87 -10.38
N LEU A 180 13.78 2.93 -10.78
CA LEU A 180 13.43 1.51 -10.88
C LEU A 180 12.83 0.97 -9.57
N SER A 181 13.39 1.39 -8.42
CA SER A 181 12.86 1.05 -7.09
C SER A 181 11.40 1.41 -6.88
N ARG A 182 10.94 2.52 -7.45
CA ARG A 182 9.53 2.94 -7.40
C ARG A 182 8.70 2.14 -8.39
N PHE A 183 9.18 2.01 -9.63
CA PHE A 183 8.49 1.28 -10.69
C PHE A 183 8.18 -0.17 -10.27
N ILE A 184 9.16 -0.89 -9.72
CA ILE A 184 8.99 -2.27 -9.24
C ILE A 184 7.91 -2.36 -8.16
N ARG A 185 7.90 -1.43 -7.19
CA ARG A 185 6.88 -1.40 -6.13
C ARG A 185 5.49 -1.13 -6.70
N ASP A 186 5.38 -0.19 -7.64
CA ASP A 186 4.10 0.15 -8.25
C ASP A 186 3.54 -1.02 -9.05
N LEU A 187 4.38 -1.73 -9.80
CA LEU A 187 3.99 -2.94 -10.51
C LEU A 187 3.57 -4.05 -9.55
N HIS A 188 4.36 -4.31 -8.50
CA HIS A 188 4.07 -5.41 -7.57
C HIS A 188 2.77 -5.19 -6.79
N TYR A 189 2.50 -3.94 -6.35
CA TYR A 189 1.31 -3.60 -5.57
C TYR A 189 0.08 -3.26 -6.42
N GLY A 190 0.07 -3.59 -7.71
CA GLY A 190 -1.12 -3.39 -8.55
C GLY A 190 -1.46 -1.92 -8.77
N ARG A 191 -0.46 -1.04 -8.94
CA ARG A 191 -0.63 0.42 -9.16
C ARG A 191 0.24 0.99 -10.29
N GLY A 192 0.85 0.11 -11.08
CA GLY A 192 1.94 0.46 -12.00
C GLY A 192 1.60 0.39 -13.48
N LEU A 193 0.42 -0.11 -13.89
CA LEU A 193 0.08 -0.30 -15.30
C LEU A 193 -0.95 0.72 -15.80
N PHE A 194 -2.15 0.66 -15.23
CA PHE A 194 -3.32 1.44 -15.60
C PHE A 194 -3.89 2.22 -14.41
N GLU A 195 -4.71 3.22 -14.72
CA GLU A 195 -5.44 4.01 -13.73
C GLU A 195 -6.55 3.25 -13.01
N GLY A 196 -6.98 3.85 -11.89
CA GLY A 196 -8.05 3.33 -11.04
C GLY A 196 -7.74 1.94 -10.54
N ASP A 197 -8.80 1.16 -10.37
CA ASP A 197 -8.69 -0.21 -9.87
C ASP A 197 -8.25 -1.20 -10.94
N ILE A 198 -8.00 -0.79 -12.20
CA ILE A 198 -7.64 -1.71 -13.28
C ILE A 198 -6.31 -2.44 -12.99
N SER A 199 -5.30 -1.71 -12.50
CA SER A 199 -4.03 -2.34 -12.12
C SER A 199 -4.22 -3.35 -10.97
N LEU A 200 -5.10 -3.04 -10.02
CA LEU A 200 -5.44 -3.90 -8.90
C LEU A 200 -6.18 -5.16 -9.37
N LEU A 201 -7.16 -5.00 -10.25
CA LEU A 201 -7.92 -6.10 -10.86
C LEU A 201 -7.02 -7.06 -11.66
N ILE A 202 -5.97 -6.56 -12.31
CA ILE A 202 -4.98 -7.39 -13.01
C ILE A 202 -4.18 -8.25 -12.01
N ASN A 203 -3.79 -7.68 -10.87
CA ASN A 203 -3.16 -8.41 -9.77
C ASN A 203 -4.11 -9.46 -9.20
N ASP A 204 -5.36 -9.10 -8.93
CA ASP A 204 -6.38 -10.00 -8.40
C ASP A 204 -6.66 -11.17 -9.35
N TYR A 205 -6.76 -10.89 -10.64
CA TYR A 205 -6.87 -11.93 -11.66
C TYR A 205 -5.68 -12.90 -11.61
N GLY A 206 -4.46 -12.37 -11.49
CA GLY A 206 -3.25 -13.16 -11.28
C GLY A 206 -3.35 -14.05 -10.03
N ALA A 207 -3.72 -13.46 -8.89
CA ALA A 207 -3.81 -14.15 -7.61
C ALA A 207 -4.86 -15.28 -7.64
N TRP A 208 -6.08 -14.99 -8.10
CA TRP A 208 -7.15 -15.99 -8.21
C TRP A 208 -6.80 -17.13 -9.16
N LEU A 209 -6.21 -16.83 -10.32
CA LEU A 209 -5.78 -17.88 -11.22
C LEU A 209 -4.61 -18.69 -10.66
N LEU A 210 -3.66 -18.07 -9.97
CA LEU A 210 -2.57 -18.80 -9.35
C LEU A 210 -3.07 -19.74 -8.23
N THR A 211 -3.99 -19.26 -7.39
CA THR A 211 -4.70 -20.08 -6.39
C THR A 211 -5.38 -21.27 -7.07
N TYR A 212 -6.16 -21.01 -8.12
CA TYR A 212 -6.86 -22.05 -8.87
C TYR A 212 -5.88 -23.06 -9.50
N LEU A 213 -4.80 -22.60 -10.13
CA LEU A 213 -3.80 -23.45 -10.79
C LEU A 213 -3.06 -24.32 -9.77
N ALA A 214 -2.70 -23.77 -8.61
CA ALA A 214 -2.07 -24.54 -7.53
C ALA A 214 -2.99 -25.66 -7.02
N LEU A 215 -4.23 -25.31 -6.66
CA LEU A 215 -5.21 -26.28 -6.13
C LEU A 215 -5.59 -27.35 -7.16
N SER A 216 -5.91 -26.93 -8.39
CA SER A 216 -6.28 -27.85 -9.46
C SER A 216 -5.09 -28.73 -9.88
N GLY A 217 -3.86 -28.22 -9.86
CA GLY A 217 -2.65 -29.00 -10.12
C GLY A 217 -2.46 -30.14 -9.11
N TYR A 218 -2.58 -29.86 -7.81
CA TYR A 218 -2.52 -30.88 -6.77
C TYR A 218 -3.65 -31.90 -6.89
N LEU A 219 -4.88 -31.43 -7.13
CA LEU A 219 -6.04 -32.31 -7.25
C LEU A 219 -5.90 -33.25 -8.45
N ILE A 220 -5.44 -32.74 -9.60
CA ILE A 220 -5.15 -33.56 -10.79
C ILE A 220 -4.12 -34.63 -10.45
N TRP A 221 -3.01 -34.25 -9.81
CA TRP A 221 -1.95 -35.19 -9.43
C TRP A 221 -2.45 -36.29 -8.48
N PHE A 222 -3.21 -35.90 -7.46
CA PHE A 222 -3.77 -36.81 -6.47
C PHE A 222 -4.76 -37.80 -7.09
N LEU A 223 -5.69 -37.32 -7.92
CA LEU A 223 -6.70 -38.17 -8.57
C LEU A 223 -6.08 -39.14 -9.58
N ILE A 224 -5.07 -38.71 -10.33
CA ILE A 224 -4.31 -39.60 -11.23
C ILE A 224 -3.66 -40.73 -10.43
N ARG A 225 -3.08 -40.43 -9.26
CA ARG A 225 -2.46 -41.45 -8.39
C ARG A 225 -3.48 -42.43 -7.83
N LYS A 226 -4.68 -41.97 -7.46
CA LYS A 226 -5.76 -42.85 -6.98
C LYS A 226 -6.36 -43.73 -8.08
N LYS A 227 -6.02 -43.53 -9.36
CA LYS A 227 -6.57 -44.26 -10.52
C LYS A 227 -8.11 -44.27 -10.56
N GLY A 228 -8.75 -43.29 -9.95
CA GLY A 228 -10.21 -43.12 -9.91
C GLY A 228 -10.63 -41.85 -10.64
N TYR A 229 -11.88 -41.82 -11.12
CA TYR A 229 -12.53 -40.63 -11.68
C TYR A 229 -11.90 -40.03 -12.97
N PRO A 230 -11.69 -40.82 -14.04
CA PRO A 230 -11.07 -40.33 -15.29
C PRO A 230 -11.85 -39.23 -16.01
N LYS A 231 -13.18 -39.14 -15.81
CA LYS A 231 -14.01 -38.05 -16.34
C LYS A 231 -13.69 -36.72 -15.64
N LEU A 232 -13.59 -36.75 -14.31
CA LEU A 232 -13.26 -35.56 -13.49
C LEU A 232 -11.84 -35.07 -13.79
N VAL A 233 -10.86 -35.97 -13.86
CA VAL A 233 -9.46 -35.62 -14.21
C VAL A 233 -9.39 -34.92 -15.56
N ARG A 234 -10.08 -35.45 -16.59
CA ARG A 234 -10.12 -34.80 -17.92
C ARG A 234 -10.75 -33.41 -17.87
N LYS A 235 -11.83 -33.22 -17.10
CA LYS A 235 -12.46 -31.91 -16.91
C LYS A 235 -11.49 -30.93 -16.24
N LEU A 236 -10.84 -31.34 -15.15
CA LEU A 236 -9.87 -30.52 -14.42
C LEU A 236 -8.67 -30.14 -15.28
N ILE A 237 -8.11 -31.07 -16.07
CA ILE A 237 -7.02 -30.75 -17.01
C ILE A 237 -7.48 -29.73 -18.05
N ARG A 238 -8.73 -29.83 -18.53
CA ARG A 238 -9.27 -28.88 -19.52
C ARG A 238 -9.36 -27.47 -18.94
N THR A 239 -9.80 -27.33 -17.70
CA THR A 239 -9.96 -26.03 -17.04
C THR A 239 -8.63 -25.48 -16.53
N HIS A 240 -7.69 -26.34 -16.09
CA HIS A 240 -6.33 -25.97 -15.70
C HIS A 240 -5.50 -25.45 -16.88
N ALA A 241 -5.66 -26.06 -18.07
CA ALA A 241 -4.96 -25.66 -19.29
C ALA A 241 -5.91 -24.95 -20.28
N ASN A 242 -6.46 -23.82 -19.87
CA ASN A 242 -7.35 -22.98 -20.67
C ASN A 242 -6.68 -21.67 -21.13
N SER A 243 -7.36 -20.88 -21.95
CA SER A 243 -6.85 -19.57 -22.43
C SER A 243 -6.68 -18.55 -21.31
N PHE A 244 -7.52 -18.57 -20.27
CA PHE A 244 -7.39 -17.69 -19.11
C PHE A 244 -6.05 -17.92 -18.38
N ALA A 245 -5.65 -19.17 -18.17
CA ALA A 245 -4.35 -19.50 -17.60
C ALA A 245 -3.18 -18.98 -18.45
N VAL A 246 -3.34 -18.94 -19.78
CA VAL A 246 -2.34 -18.34 -20.68
C VAL A 246 -2.30 -16.82 -20.54
N LEU A 247 -3.45 -16.16 -20.42
CA LEU A 247 -3.52 -14.71 -20.20
C LEU A 247 -2.90 -14.28 -18.86
N ALA A 248 -3.00 -15.11 -17.83
CA ALA A 248 -2.37 -14.84 -16.53
C ALA A 248 -0.84 -14.86 -16.55
N VAL A 249 -0.21 -15.36 -17.63
CA VAL A 249 1.25 -15.36 -17.73
C VAL A 249 1.84 -13.96 -17.58
N ILE A 250 1.18 -12.94 -18.15
CA ILE A 250 1.67 -11.56 -18.11
C ILE A 250 1.71 -11.04 -16.65
N PRO A 251 0.57 -10.94 -15.92
CA PRO A 251 0.61 -10.45 -14.55
C PRO A 251 1.45 -11.32 -13.62
N LEU A 252 1.40 -12.65 -13.77
CA LEU A 252 2.20 -13.55 -12.93
C LEU A 252 3.71 -13.41 -13.17
N SER A 253 4.13 -13.12 -14.41
CA SER A 253 5.54 -12.82 -14.69
C SER A 253 5.97 -11.51 -14.04
N ILE A 254 5.12 -10.48 -14.12
CA ILE A 254 5.37 -9.19 -13.45
C ILE A 254 5.53 -9.42 -11.94
N LEU A 255 4.59 -10.11 -11.30
CA LEU A 255 4.62 -10.39 -9.86
C LEU A 255 5.84 -11.23 -9.46
N ALA A 256 6.16 -12.28 -10.21
CA ALA A 256 7.32 -13.14 -9.94
C ALA A 256 8.64 -12.36 -10.04
N ILE A 257 8.83 -11.56 -11.10
CA ILE A 257 10.05 -10.79 -11.29
C ILE A 257 10.14 -9.69 -10.23
N THR A 258 9.09 -8.90 -10.05
CA THR A 258 9.09 -7.81 -9.07
C THR A 258 9.23 -8.30 -7.64
N GLY A 259 8.68 -9.48 -7.31
CA GLY A 259 8.85 -10.13 -6.01
C GLY A 259 10.32 -10.37 -5.66
N ILE A 260 11.10 -10.97 -6.58
CA ILE A 260 12.55 -11.18 -6.39
C ILE A 260 13.27 -9.85 -6.09
N PHE A 261 12.93 -8.78 -6.82
CA PHE A 261 13.54 -7.47 -6.56
C PHE A 261 13.17 -6.88 -5.19
N LEU A 262 11.94 -7.13 -4.71
CA LEU A 262 11.48 -6.64 -3.41
C LEU A 262 12.08 -7.44 -2.24
N ASP A 263 12.19 -8.76 -2.39
CA ASP A 263 12.85 -9.65 -1.43
C ASP A 263 14.32 -9.23 -1.20
N HIS A 264 14.99 -8.75 -2.26
CA HIS A 264 16.37 -8.27 -2.21
C HIS A 264 16.48 -6.74 -2.21
N ALA A 265 15.46 -6.02 -1.77
CA ALA A 265 15.42 -4.56 -1.89
C ALA A 265 16.56 -3.83 -1.19
N SER A 266 17.12 -4.40 -0.11
CA SER A 266 18.29 -3.85 0.60
C SER A 266 19.58 -4.02 -0.21
N GLY A 267 19.85 -5.23 -0.73
CA GLY A 267 21.03 -5.53 -1.54
C GLY A 267 21.00 -4.86 -2.91
N LEU A 268 19.81 -4.75 -3.51
CA LEU A 268 19.60 -4.11 -4.82
C LEU A 268 19.31 -2.61 -4.71
N ALA A 269 19.30 -2.03 -3.50
CA ALA A 269 18.91 -0.64 -3.28
C ALA A 269 19.72 0.34 -4.13
N HIS A 270 21.04 0.17 -4.19
CA HIS A 270 21.92 1.05 -4.97
C HIS A 270 21.58 0.98 -6.46
N PHE A 271 21.49 -0.22 -7.02
CA PHE A 271 21.11 -0.44 -8.42
C PHE A 271 19.72 0.13 -8.74
N MET A 272 18.72 -0.19 -7.94
CA MET A 272 17.35 0.28 -8.19
C MET A 272 17.17 1.80 -8.00
N LYS A 273 18.08 2.47 -7.31
CA LYS A 273 18.09 3.94 -7.16
C LYS A 273 18.93 4.63 -8.25
N SER A 274 19.93 3.96 -8.81
CA SER A 274 20.74 4.48 -9.91
C SER A 274 20.00 4.40 -11.24
N VAL A 275 19.24 3.31 -11.47
CA VAL A 275 18.46 3.14 -12.70
C VAL A 275 17.23 4.04 -12.71
N THR A 276 17.11 4.81 -13.80
CA THR A 276 16.00 5.72 -14.07
C THR A 276 15.24 5.20 -15.28
N ILE A 277 13.92 5.08 -15.16
CA ILE A 277 13.02 4.65 -16.21
C ILE A 277 12.42 5.91 -16.84
N PRO A 278 12.72 6.16 -18.13
CA PRO A 278 12.25 7.37 -18.80
C PRO A 278 10.72 7.35 -18.95
N HIS A 279 10.09 8.52 -18.82
CA HIS A 279 8.62 8.63 -18.91
C HIS A 279 8.06 8.04 -20.21
N THR A 280 8.80 8.15 -21.32
CA THR A 280 8.39 7.68 -22.65
C THR A 280 8.08 6.18 -22.75
N ILE A 281 8.57 5.37 -21.81
CA ILE A 281 8.29 3.93 -21.76
C ILE A 281 7.46 3.53 -20.54
N LEU A 282 7.02 4.51 -19.74
CA LEU A 282 6.20 4.24 -18.57
C LEU A 282 4.78 3.86 -18.98
N PRO A 283 4.12 2.98 -18.20
CA PRO A 283 2.72 2.65 -18.43
C PRO A 283 1.77 3.86 -18.29
N PRO A 284 0.57 3.81 -18.87
CA PRO A 284 -0.37 4.93 -18.91
C PRO A 284 -0.68 5.59 -17.56
N VAL A 285 -0.65 4.85 -16.45
CA VAL A 285 -0.93 5.39 -15.11
C VAL A 285 -0.04 6.59 -14.74
N TYR A 286 1.16 6.66 -15.31
CA TYR A 286 2.15 7.70 -15.02
C TYR A 286 1.84 9.03 -15.72
N SER A 287 0.98 9.04 -16.74
CA SER A 287 0.63 10.24 -17.51
C SER A 287 -0.59 11.00 -16.97
N THR A 288 -1.20 10.52 -15.88
CA THR A 288 -2.46 11.07 -15.36
C THR A 288 -2.53 11.20 -13.84
N LEU A 289 -2.09 10.17 -13.10
CA LEU A 289 -2.04 10.14 -11.62
C LEU A 289 -3.34 10.49 -10.90
N GLN A 290 -4.52 10.29 -11.53
CA GLN A 290 -5.81 10.68 -10.94
C GLN A 290 -6.13 9.94 -9.64
N ASN A 291 -5.65 8.71 -9.49
CA ASN A 291 -5.85 7.84 -8.31
C ASN A 291 -4.58 7.74 -7.43
N ASP A 292 -3.73 8.78 -7.47
CA ASP A 292 -2.43 8.80 -6.79
C ASP A 292 -2.28 10.01 -5.85
N ILE A 293 -3.36 10.49 -5.24
CA ILE A 293 -3.32 11.57 -4.24
C ILE A 293 -3.01 10.98 -2.86
N TRP A 294 -1.75 11.02 -2.45
CA TRP A 294 -1.28 10.46 -1.18
C TRP A 294 -1.41 11.41 0.00
N SER A 295 -1.37 12.71 -0.25
CA SER A 295 -1.43 13.72 0.80
C SER A 295 -2.04 15.02 0.28
N VAL A 296 -2.54 15.84 1.20
CA VAL A 296 -3.19 17.12 0.89
C VAL A 296 -2.75 18.18 1.90
N ASP A 297 -2.68 19.42 1.44
CA ASP A 297 -2.42 20.60 2.27
C ASP A 297 -3.22 21.80 1.76
N TYR A 298 -3.63 22.67 2.67
CA TYR A 298 -4.25 23.97 2.37
C TYR A 298 -3.75 25.00 3.38
N ASP A 299 -3.35 26.17 2.89
CA ASP A 299 -2.77 27.25 3.70
C ASP A 299 -3.60 28.54 3.70
N GLY A 300 -4.86 28.47 3.24
CA GLY A 300 -5.72 29.63 3.07
C GLY A 300 -5.62 30.29 1.70
N GLU A 301 -4.47 30.15 1.02
CA GLU A 301 -4.25 30.73 -0.32
C GLU A 301 -4.33 29.67 -1.41
N ALA A 302 -3.71 28.50 -1.18
CA ALA A 302 -3.53 27.49 -2.20
C ALA A 302 -3.74 26.07 -1.66
N TYR A 303 -4.38 25.27 -2.48
CA TYR A 303 -4.51 23.83 -2.32
C TYR A 303 -3.26 23.15 -2.86
N ARG A 304 -2.79 22.14 -2.13
CA ARG A 304 -1.67 21.30 -2.53
C ARG A 304 -2.07 19.84 -2.46
N ILE A 305 -1.68 19.08 -3.47
CA ILE A 305 -1.76 17.62 -3.46
C ILE A 305 -0.37 17.01 -3.62
N GLY A 306 -0.14 15.90 -2.94
CA GLY A 306 1.08 15.11 -3.05
C GLY A 306 0.81 13.81 -3.80
N ASN A 307 1.63 13.51 -4.81
CA ASN A 307 1.60 12.26 -5.57
C ASN A 307 3.03 11.69 -5.75
N ARG A 308 3.19 10.63 -6.56
CA ARG A 308 4.50 10.00 -6.80
C ARG A 308 5.54 10.91 -7.47
N TYR A 309 5.11 11.93 -8.21
CA TYR A 309 6.00 12.88 -8.88
C TYR A 309 6.37 14.08 -8.00
N GLY A 310 5.48 14.52 -7.12
CA GLY A 310 5.72 15.76 -6.42
C GLY A 310 4.56 16.30 -5.63
N VAL A 311 4.71 17.58 -5.29
CA VAL A 311 3.66 18.44 -4.77
C VAL A 311 3.17 19.33 -5.89
N TYR A 312 1.88 19.30 -6.16
CA TYR A 312 1.21 20.17 -7.12
C TYR A 312 0.34 21.17 -6.37
N ARG A 313 0.43 22.43 -6.78
CA ARG A 313 -0.27 23.57 -6.19
C ARG A 313 -1.38 24.06 -7.11
N SER A 314 -2.49 24.48 -6.55
CA SER A 314 -3.60 25.14 -7.24
C SER A 314 -4.27 26.19 -6.37
N GLY A 315 -4.67 27.32 -6.96
CA GLY A 315 -5.51 28.33 -6.28
C GLY A 315 -7.02 28.08 -6.42
N ASP A 316 -7.43 27.34 -7.47
CA ASP A 316 -8.83 27.19 -7.88
C ASP A 316 -9.29 25.72 -7.99
N LEU A 317 -8.39 24.77 -7.71
CA LEU A 317 -8.50 23.32 -7.91
C LEU A 317 -8.68 22.89 -9.37
N LYS A 318 -8.46 23.80 -10.33
CA LYS A 318 -8.57 23.54 -11.77
C LYS A 318 -7.20 23.59 -12.44
N LYS A 319 -6.45 24.65 -12.18
CA LYS A 319 -5.10 24.85 -12.73
C LYS A 319 -4.08 24.40 -11.72
N TRP A 320 -3.25 23.44 -12.12
CA TRP A 320 -2.21 22.85 -11.29
C TRP A 320 -0.83 23.23 -11.81
N SER A 321 0.10 23.48 -10.91
CA SER A 321 1.52 23.71 -11.20
C SER A 321 2.39 22.89 -10.25
N LEU A 322 3.48 22.33 -10.76
CA LEU A 322 4.46 21.62 -9.93
C LEU A 322 5.18 22.61 -9.00
N GLU A 323 5.15 22.35 -7.70
CA GLU A 323 5.80 23.18 -6.67
C GLU A 323 7.05 22.51 -6.10
N SER A 324 7.06 21.17 -6.03
CA SER A 324 8.19 20.41 -5.50
C SER A 324 8.27 19.03 -6.15
N ARG A 325 9.48 18.60 -6.55
CA ARG A 325 9.73 17.28 -7.14
C ARG A 325 10.02 16.21 -6.08
N GLY A 326 9.68 14.98 -6.45
CA GLY A 326 9.88 13.77 -5.65
C GLY A 326 8.61 13.40 -4.88
N PHE A 327 8.37 12.10 -4.74
CA PHE A 327 7.16 11.56 -4.12
C PHE A 327 6.83 12.27 -2.78
N ALA A 328 5.64 12.87 -2.69
CA ALA A 328 5.07 13.46 -1.48
C ALA A 328 4.09 12.49 -0.81
N TYR A 329 4.62 11.61 0.05
CA TYR A 329 3.87 10.56 0.74
C TYR A 329 2.97 11.10 1.86
N LYS A 330 3.48 12.02 2.68
CA LYS A 330 2.71 12.75 3.70
C LYS A 330 3.08 14.24 3.65
N MET A 331 2.09 15.09 3.88
CA MET A 331 2.24 16.53 4.01
C MET A 331 1.63 16.95 5.34
N ILE A 332 2.44 17.60 6.18
CA ILE A 332 2.06 17.98 7.55
C ILE A 332 2.40 19.45 7.75
N ARG A 333 1.40 20.30 8.02
CA ARG A 333 1.58 21.72 8.30
C ARG A 333 1.65 21.97 9.81
N ARG A 334 2.72 22.65 10.25
CA ARG A 334 2.94 23.08 11.64
C ARG A 334 3.60 24.46 11.63
N ASP A 335 3.02 25.40 12.39
CA ASP A 335 3.61 26.72 12.63
C ASP A 335 4.10 27.43 11.34
N GLY A 336 3.24 27.46 10.32
CA GLY A 336 3.51 28.07 9.00
C GLY A 336 4.42 27.25 8.08
N THR A 337 5.01 26.16 8.56
CA THR A 337 5.95 25.30 7.83
C THR A 337 5.24 24.03 7.33
N LEU A 338 5.44 23.67 6.06
CA LEU A 338 4.90 22.44 5.48
C LEU A 338 6.01 21.38 5.37
N TYR A 339 5.91 20.32 6.15
CA TYR A 339 6.80 19.17 6.12
C TYR A 339 6.31 18.15 5.10
N ILE A 340 7.19 17.71 4.20
CA ILE A 340 6.88 16.79 3.11
C ILE A 340 7.72 15.53 3.29
N SER A 341 7.05 14.44 3.67
CA SER A 341 7.63 13.12 3.82
C SER A 341 7.74 12.42 2.47
N GLY A 342 8.92 11.89 2.17
CA GLY A 342 9.23 11.16 0.95
C GLY A 342 9.14 9.64 1.12
N MET A 343 8.60 8.95 0.11
CA MET A 343 8.65 7.49 0.00
C MET A 343 9.62 7.10 -1.12
N GLY A 344 10.89 6.96 -0.76
CA GLY A 344 11.98 6.71 -1.72
C GLY A 344 12.51 7.97 -2.40
N SER A 345 11.98 9.14 -2.03
CA SER A 345 12.50 10.48 -2.33
C SER A 345 13.05 11.12 -1.04
N PRO A 346 13.91 12.15 -1.14
CA PRO A 346 14.32 12.93 0.03
C PRO A 346 13.11 13.54 0.75
N ASN A 347 13.17 13.63 2.08
CA ASN A 347 12.23 14.45 2.82
C ASN A 347 12.51 15.93 2.55
N ARG A 348 11.47 16.76 2.56
CA ARG A 348 11.55 18.17 2.19
C ARG A 348 10.74 19.03 3.15
N VAL A 349 11.02 20.33 3.16
CA VAL A 349 10.23 21.34 3.85
C VAL A 349 9.94 22.48 2.89
N LEU A 350 8.70 22.97 2.90
CA LEU A 350 8.28 24.16 2.19
C LEU A 350 7.98 25.26 3.22
N LYS A 351 8.76 26.34 3.16
CA LYS A 351 8.62 27.53 3.99
C LYS A 351 8.84 28.77 3.14
N ASP A 352 7.96 29.76 3.24
CA ASP A 352 8.06 31.02 2.48
C ASP A 352 8.24 30.81 0.96
N ARG A 353 7.51 29.82 0.41
CA ARG A 353 7.58 29.37 -1.00
C ARG A 353 8.92 28.76 -1.44
N ASN A 354 9.86 28.57 -0.52
CA ASN A 354 11.11 27.87 -0.79
C ASN A 354 11.04 26.42 -0.31
N CYS A 355 11.31 25.48 -1.21
CA CYS A 355 11.34 24.05 -0.90
C CYS A 355 12.80 23.58 -0.75
N THR A 356 13.17 23.13 0.44
CA THR A 356 14.52 22.63 0.74
C THR A 356 14.49 21.18 1.20
N VAL A 357 15.59 20.45 0.97
CA VAL A 357 15.76 19.08 1.47
C VAL A 357 15.96 19.13 2.98
N LEU A 358 15.31 18.21 3.69
CA LEU A 358 15.34 18.12 5.14
C LEU A 358 16.34 17.02 5.57
N PRO A 359 17.56 17.39 6.02
CA PRO A 359 18.60 16.42 6.36
C PRO A 359 18.26 15.67 7.66
N ASN A 360 18.87 14.50 7.86
CA ASN A 360 18.84 13.74 9.12
C ASN A 360 17.42 13.41 9.62
N THR A 361 16.52 13.05 8.70
CA THR A 361 15.14 12.68 9.03
C THR A 361 14.88 11.20 8.74
N PRO A 362 14.01 10.54 9.52
CA PRO A 362 13.67 9.15 9.27
C PRO A 362 12.94 9.02 7.92
N HIS A 363 13.18 7.89 7.26
CA HIS A 363 12.50 7.55 6.01
C HIS A 363 11.00 7.43 6.25
N MET A 364 10.18 8.05 5.40
CA MET A 364 8.71 7.97 5.46
C MET A 364 8.10 8.30 6.83
N PHE A 365 8.52 9.41 7.46
CA PHE A 365 7.81 9.89 8.66
C PHE A 365 6.34 10.16 8.33
N ARG A 366 5.49 9.99 9.33
CA ARG A 366 4.03 9.99 9.24
C ARG A 366 3.42 11.20 9.92
N ASP A 367 4.13 11.79 10.88
CA ASP A 367 3.73 13.01 11.57
C ASP A 367 4.95 13.81 12.04
N VAL A 368 4.70 15.04 12.50
CA VAL A 368 5.69 15.95 13.09
C VAL A 368 5.17 16.46 14.43
N VAL A 369 5.96 16.22 15.47
CA VAL A 369 5.66 16.55 16.87
C VAL A 369 6.56 17.69 17.31
N ALA A 370 5.96 18.76 17.83
CA ALA A 370 6.73 19.87 18.40
C ALA A 370 7.35 19.45 19.75
N GLN A 371 8.60 19.83 20.00
CA GLN A 371 9.29 19.61 21.28
C GLN A 371 10.12 20.83 21.68
N LYS A 372 10.51 20.90 22.96
CA LYS A 372 11.45 21.93 23.43
C LYS A 372 12.77 21.80 22.65
N GLY A 373 13.09 22.81 21.85
CA GLY A 373 14.31 22.86 21.04
C GLY A 373 14.18 22.38 19.59
N GLY A 374 12.98 22.01 19.11
CA GLY A 374 12.79 21.68 17.69
C GLY A 374 11.57 20.82 17.39
N VAL A 375 11.70 19.99 16.34
CA VAL A 375 10.67 19.04 15.92
C VAL A 375 11.19 17.61 15.98
N GLN A 376 10.33 16.70 16.41
CA GLN A 376 10.57 15.26 16.33
C GLN A 376 9.66 14.65 15.25
N TYR A 377 10.19 13.69 14.50
CA TYR A 377 9.47 13.02 13.42
C TYR A 377 8.89 11.71 13.93
N PHE A 378 7.59 11.51 13.74
CA PHE A 378 6.97 10.22 14.04
C PHE A 378 7.14 9.29 12.84
N ALA A 379 7.92 8.22 13.00
CA ALA A 379 8.04 7.16 12.01
C ALA A 379 7.78 5.81 12.67
N ALA A 380 7.20 4.88 11.91
CA ALA A 380 6.79 3.55 12.40
C ALA A 380 7.93 2.72 13.02
N THR A 381 9.18 3.00 12.68
CA THR A 381 10.37 2.27 13.13
C THR A 381 11.25 3.09 14.06
N ASP A 382 10.88 4.33 14.37
CA ASP A 382 11.65 5.20 15.26
C ASP A 382 11.14 5.01 16.71
N GLN A 383 12.00 4.52 17.59
CA GLN A 383 11.67 4.14 18.96
C GLN A 383 11.62 5.33 19.94
N ASN A 384 11.88 6.54 19.46
CA ASN A 384 12.02 7.71 20.32
C ASN A 384 10.67 8.32 20.75
N LEU A 385 9.54 7.78 20.30
CA LEU A 385 8.20 8.24 20.69
C LEU A 385 7.42 7.09 21.38
N PRO A 386 6.79 7.35 22.55
CA PRO A 386 5.93 6.38 23.20
C PRO A 386 4.75 6.00 22.32
N ILE A 387 4.49 4.70 22.14
CA ILE A 387 3.42 4.14 21.31
C ILE A 387 2.78 2.93 22.00
N PRO A 388 1.54 2.55 21.64
CA PRO A 388 0.88 1.38 22.19
C PRO A 388 1.69 0.10 22.03
N HIS A 389 1.74 -0.70 23.09
CA HIS A 389 2.29 -2.06 23.06
C HIS A 389 1.17 -3.05 22.70
N PHE A 390 1.28 -3.66 21.53
CA PHE A 390 0.33 -4.67 21.09
C PHE A 390 0.72 -6.06 21.62
N LYS A 391 -0.26 -6.80 22.12
CA LYS A 391 -0.11 -8.22 22.51
C LYS A 391 -0.53 -9.18 21.38
N THR A 392 -1.20 -8.65 20.37
CA THR A 392 -1.78 -9.40 19.25
C THR A 392 -1.33 -8.82 17.93
N ILE A 393 -1.28 -9.66 16.89
CA ILE A 393 -1.08 -9.21 15.50
C ILE A 393 -2.41 -9.23 14.75
N THR A 394 -2.52 -8.38 13.76
CA THR A 394 -3.67 -8.36 12.84
C THR A 394 -3.52 -9.41 11.74
N LEU A 395 -4.63 -9.77 11.08
CA LEU A 395 -4.59 -10.61 9.88
C LEU A 395 -3.71 -9.99 8.79
N TYR A 396 -3.73 -8.67 8.61
CA TYR A 396 -2.84 -7.96 7.71
C TYR A 396 -1.37 -8.28 8.01
N THR A 397 -0.94 -8.13 9.26
CA THR A 397 0.45 -8.36 9.64
C THR A 397 0.83 -9.83 9.53
N LEU A 398 -0.06 -10.74 9.90
CA LEU A 398 0.15 -12.18 9.71
C LEU A 398 0.36 -12.49 8.22
N LEU A 399 -0.57 -12.08 7.36
CA LEU A 399 -0.49 -12.31 5.92
C LEU A 399 0.76 -11.66 5.32
N LEU A 400 1.10 -10.45 5.73
CA LEU A 400 2.31 -9.75 5.27
C LEU A 400 3.56 -10.54 5.65
N SER A 401 3.66 -10.99 6.91
CA SER A 401 4.81 -11.74 7.39
C SER A 401 4.95 -13.11 6.74
N ILE A 402 3.84 -13.77 6.38
CA ILE A 402 3.85 -15.01 5.60
C ILE A 402 4.29 -14.71 4.16
N HIS A 403 3.78 -13.63 3.57
CA HIS A 403 4.05 -13.25 2.19
C HIS A 403 5.50 -12.87 1.96
N ASP A 404 6.08 -12.03 2.81
CA ASP A 404 7.48 -11.61 2.75
C ASP A 404 8.46 -12.61 3.41
N GLY A 405 7.93 -13.71 3.96
CA GLY A 405 8.71 -14.77 4.59
C GLY A 405 9.24 -14.46 5.99
N SER A 406 9.06 -13.22 6.49
CA SER A 406 9.56 -12.80 7.80
C SER A 406 8.95 -13.58 8.95
N PHE A 407 7.77 -14.18 8.77
CA PHE A 407 7.14 -15.09 9.72
C PHE A 407 8.02 -16.31 10.06
N PHE A 408 8.73 -16.82 9.05
CA PHE A 408 9.52 -18.05 9.19
C PHE A 408 10.96 -17.73 9.59
N SER A 409 11.65 -16.92 8.77
CA SER A 409 13.05 -16.56 8.99
C SER A 409 13.53 -15.50 8.00
N PRO A 410 14.58 -14.71 8.33
CA PRO A 410 15.16 -13.75 7.38
C PRO A 410 15.67 -14.35 6.07
N TRP A 411 16.09 -15.62 6.06
CA TRP A 411 16.57 -16.31 4.84
C TRP A 411 15.43 -16.83 3.95
N TRP A 412 14.17 -16.72 4.38
CA TRP A 412 13.01 -17.22 3.63
C TRP A 412 12.82 -16.50 2.28
N VAL A 413 13.41 -15.31 2.11
CA VAL A 413 13.51 -14.61 0.82
C VAL A 413 14.01 -15.53 -0.31
N TRP A 414 14.94 -16.45 -0.02
CA TRP A 414 15.44 -17.40 -1.01
C TRP A 414 14.42 -18.49 -1.37
N ILE A 415 13.54 -18.87 -0.44
CA ILE A 415 12.42 -19.77 -0.73
C ILE A 415 11.42 -19.08 -1.66
N ASN A 416 11.12 -17.81 -1.39
CA ASN A 416 10.27 -16.99 -2.26
C ASN A 416 10.85 -16.89 -3.68
N ASP A 417 12.16 -16.64 -3.82
CA ASP A 417 12.84 -16.64 -5.11
C ASP A 417 12.71 -17.97 -5.85
N ILE A 418 12.92 -19.10 -5.16
CA ILE A 418 12.73 -20.43 -5.75
C ILE A 418 11.28 -20.59 -6.21
N GLY A 419 10.31 -20.14 -5.42
CA GLY A 419 8.90 -20.09 -5.80
C GLY A 419 8.65 -19.30 -7.08
N ALA A 420 9.22 -18.10 -7.18
CA ALA A 420 9.11 -17.21 -8.35
C ALA A 420 9.74 -17.86 -9.60
N LEU A 421 10.93 -18.45 -9.48
CA LEU A 421 11.61 -19.15 -10.58
C LEU A 421 10.82 -20.38 -11.04
N LEU A 422 10.27 -21.16 -10.09
CA LEU A 422 9.42 -22.31 -10.41
C LEU A 422 8.10 -21.87 -11.06
N LEU A 423 7.54 -20.72 -10.66
CA LEU A 423 6.37 -20.14 -11.32
C LEU A 423 6.67 -19.74 -12.77
N LEU A 424 7.80 -19.07 -13.03
CA LEU A 424 8.24 -18.74 -14.39
C LEU A 424 8.39 -20.00 -15.25
N LEU A 425 9.01 -21.05 -14.69
CA LEU A 425 9.15 -22.35 -15.35
C LEU A 425 7.78 -23.01 -15.62
N LEU A 426 6.84 -22.94 -14.67
CA LEU A 426 5.48 -23.45 -14.82
C LEU A 426 4.72 -22.73 -15.93
N MET A 427 4.88 -21.41 -16.05
CA MET A 427 4.27 -20.62 -17.12
C MET A 427 4.82 -21.01 -18.50
N ILE A 428 6.14 -21.05 -18.66
CA ILE A 428 6.79 -21.45 -19.91
C ILE A 428 6.35 -22.86 -20.33
N THR A 429 6.47 -23.82 -19.42
CA THR A 429 6.09 -25.22 -19.69
C THR A 429 4.58 -25.38 -19.89
N GLY A 430 3.75 -24.57 -19.22
CA GLY A 430 2.30 -24.51 -19.39
C GLY A 430 1.90 -24.05 -20.79
N ILE A 431 2.49 -22.96 -21.29
CA ILE A 431 2.25 -22.44 -22.66
C ILE A 431 2.65 -23.49 -23.69
N MET A 432 3.83 -24.11 -23.55
CA MET A 432 4.28 -25.16 -24.47
C MET A 432 3.27 -26.31 -24.56
N ARG A 433 2.70 -26.72 -23.42
CA ARG A 433 1.69 -27.78 -23.36
C ARG A 433 0.36 -27.35 -23.95
N TRP A 434 -0.07 -26.12 -23.68
CA TRP A 434 -1.30 -25.55 -24.25
C TRP A 434 -1.21 -25.48 -25.79
N ARG A 435 -0.09 -25.01 -26.35
CA ARG A 435 0.15 -24.98 -27.80
C ARG A 435 0.10 -26.36 -28.44
N LYS A 436 0.79 -27.36 -27.87
CA LYS A 436 0.77 -28.74 -28.38
C LYS A 436 -0.64 -29.33 -28.43
N ARG A 437 -1.47 -29.01 -27.44
CA ARG A 437 -2.87 -29.43 -27.41
C ARG A 437 -3.73 -28.69 -28.44
N ALA A 438 -3.51 -27.39 -28.63
CA ALA A 438 -4.25 -26.61 -29.62
C ALA A 438 -3.98 -27.11 -31.06
N VAL A 439 -2.74 -27.49 -31.36
CA VAL A 439 -2.37 -28.10 -32.64
C VAL A 439 -3.06 -29.46 -32.83
N SER A 440 -3.00 -30.35 -31.83
CA SER A 440 -3.61 -31.69 -31.95
C SER A 440 -5.15 -31.69 -32.05
N VAL A 441 -5.81 -30.57 -31.74
CA VAL A 441 -7.26 -30.38 -31.87
C VAL A 441 -7.61 -29.77 -33.23
N LYS A 442 -6.69 -29.06 -33.89
CA LYS A 442 -6.88 -28.60 -35.29
C LYS A 442 -6.66 -29.71 -36.31
N ASP A 443 -5.84 -30.70 -35.97
CA ASP A 443 -5.52 -31.85 -36.83
C ASP A 443 -6.52 -33.02 -36.69
N ARG A 444 -7.67 -32.78 -36.04
CA ARG A 444 -8.80 -33.72 -35.87
C ARG A 444 -10.09 -33.01 -36.22
#